data_AF-A0A2T0K818-F1
#
_entry.id   AF-A0A2T0K818-F1
#
_cell.length_a   1.000
_cell.length_b   1.000
_cell.length_c   1.000
_cell.angle_alpha   90.00
_cell.angle_beta   90.00
_cell.angle_gamma   90.00
#
_symmetry.space_group_name_H-M   'P 1'
#
loop_
_entity.id
_entity.type
_entity.pdbx_description
1 polymer ?
#
loop_
_entity_poly.entity_id
_entity_poly.type
_entity_poly.pdbx_seq_one_letter_code
_entity_poly.pdbx_strand_id
1 'polypeptide(L)'
;MPTTAKDLREFLFNRFPIVRFVFTQDAVALVQRPIDMNWYYRKISPISVNGFNPFGRQIFYGRNSYLEKIIVGCTDPIGDVEIDWYLYEVFFAVHDFIHIWAISALLPFFPKCTEPRAFEESDSVDELAYILLMSEVSAVVAMDYWMLSTINLSDDLGPAVRFRCLTTPFKQDSICDTKKLSAEFAVEGHSFFEWLAKGYFDGVFLGFEGIDVSLLRDLAPWLVKERRVGVSQRSLIKAWISYLRLLAGGSGNEVTLILNSHQRIEAMHALAGELWSIFGEAGGASALPLKSAQEVYLPTSSFPVDFRFIDLTRIDLDFATLTHSDLSTKQFGYFAAQYISLFDYNDEYEFDAVDFDEAVRGRSMQALFRVFGGVKPRAINRNKHVHLFLPN
;
A
#
# COMPACT_ATOMS: atom_id res chain seq x y z
N MET A 1 -2.81 -13.95 26.60
CA MET A 1 -2.22 -13.01 25.64
C MET A 1 -1.08 -13.70 24.92
N PRO A 2 -0.90 -13.46 23.62
CA PRO A 2 0.29 -13.89 22.90
C PRO A 2 1.56 -13.42 23.59
N THR A 3 2.52 -14.31 23.79
CA THR A 3 3.83 -13.96 24.37
C THR A 3 4.94 -13.91 23.34
N THR A 4 4.73 -14.52 22.18
CA THR A 4 5.69 -14.62 21.07
C THR A 4 5.03 -14.31 19.73
N ALA A 5 5.82 -14.05 18.68
CA ALA A 5 5.30 -13.85 17.32
C ALA A 5 4.53 -15.08 16.82
N LYS A 6 4.97 -16.29 17.20
CA LYS A 6 4.24 -17.53 16.94
C LYS A 6 2.85 -17.54 17.59
N ASP A 7 2.74 -17.21 18.88
CA ASP A 7 1.44 -17.18 19.57
C ASP A 7 0.50 -16.15 18.93
N LEU A 8 1.05 -14.99 18.54
CA LEU A 8 0.28 -13.92 17.92
C LEU A 8 -0.23 -14.34 16.55
N ARG A 9 0.61 -15.02 15.74
CA ARG A 9 0.19 -15.62 14.47
C ARG A 9 -0.96 -16.59 14.66
N GLU A 10 -0.86 -17.51 15.63
CA GLU A 10 -1.91 -18.49 15.90
C GLU A 10 -3.22 -17.80 16.31
N PHE A 11 -3.14 -16.79 17.18
CA PHE A 11 -4.29 -15.96 17.53
C PHE A 11 -4.90 -15.30 16.27
N LEU A 12 -4.10 -14.62 15.47
CA LEU A 12 -4.58 -13.88 14.29
C LEU A 12 -5.20 -14.82 13.24
N PHE A 13 -4.60 -15.98 13.00
CA PHE A 13 -5.11 -16.95 12.02
C PHE A 13 -6.44 -17.58 12.46
N ASN A 14 -6.65 -17.74 13.76
CA ASN A 14 -7.90 -18.25 14.31
C ASN A 14 -8.98 -17.16 14.38
N ARG A 15 -8.60 -15.95 14.78
CA ARG A 15 -9.52 -14.82 14.97
C ARG A 15 -9.98 -14.20 13.66
N PHE A 16 -9.10 -14.15 12.66
CA PHE A 16 -9.31 -13.51 11.37
C PHE A 16 -9.08 -14.51 10.24
N PRO A 17 -10.14 -15.17 9.73
CA PRO A 17 -10.00 -16.15 8.66
C PRO A 17 -9.34 -15.59 7.39
N ILE A 18 -9.50 -14.29 7.12
CA ILE A 18 -8.83 -13.61 6.00
C ILE A 18 -7.31 -13.53 6.20
N VAL A 19 -6.84 -13.24 7.42
CA VAL A 19 -5.41 -13.26 7.74
C VAL A 19 -4.86 -14.65 7.48
N ARG A 20 -5.54 -15.71 7.96
CA ARG A 20 -5.11 -17.08 7.65
C ARG A 20 -5.07 -17.33 6.14
N PHE A 21 -6.12 -16.93 5.40
CA PHE A 21 -6.19 -17.14 3.95
C PHE A 21 -5.00 -16.49 3.25
N VAL A 22 -4.73 -15.20 3.46
CA VAL A 22 -3.65 -14.45 2.81
C VAL A 22 -2.28 -15.11 3.00
N PHE A 23 -2.01 -15.67 4.18
CA PHE A 23 -0.72 -16.25 4.53
C PHE A 23 -0.60 -17.76 4.25
N THR A 24 -1.65 -18.40 3.74
CA THR A 24 -1.67 -19.85 3.42
C THR A 24 -1.99 -20.15 1.97
N GLN A 25 -2.40 -19.15 1.20
CA GLN A 25 -2.66 -19.26 -0.23
C GLN A 25 -1.35 -19.09 -1.03
N ASP A 26 -1.26 -19.77 -2.19
CA ASP A 26 -0.08 -19.73 -3.08
C ASP A 26 -0.24 -18.78 -4.28
N ALA A 27 -1.40 -18.12 -4.41
CA ALA A 27 -1.73 -17.28 -5.56
C ALA A 27 -1.09 -15.88 -5.50
N VAL A 28 -0.71 -15.40 -4.31
CA VAL A 28 0.03 -14.15 -4.05
C VAL A 28 1.28 -14.49 -3.27
N ALA A 29 2.44 -14.08 -3.79
CA ALA A 29 3.72 -14.30 -3.15
C ALA A 29 4.03 -13.20 -2.12
N LEU A 30 4.44 -13.59 -0.91
CA LEU A 30 5.06 -12.68 0.05
C LEU A 30 6.56 -12.61 -0.26
N VAL A 31 7.04 -11.46 -0.73
CA VAL A 31 8.41 -11.27 -1.21
C VAL A 31 9.19 -10.39 -0.24
N GLN A 32 10.20 -10.97 0.42
CA GLN A 32 11.11 -10.21 1.25
C GLN A 32 12.00 -9.31 0.38
N ARG A 33 12.09 -8.03 0.75
CA ARG A 33 13.01 -7.05 0.19
C ARG A 33 14.26 -6.96 1.05
N PRO A 34 15.42 -6.66 0.46
CA PRO A 34 16.69 -6.55 1.18
C PRO A 34 16.82 -5.26 2.01
N ILE A 35 15.71 -4.68 2.47
CA ILE A 35 15.66 -3.41 3.22
C ILE A 35 15.40 -3.73 4.67
N ASP A 36 16.27 -3.25 5.55
CA ASP A 36 16.11 -3.44 6.99
C ASP A 36 15.03 -2.48 7.54
N MET A 37 13.91 -3.04 8.00
CA MET A 37 12.82 -2.25 8.58
C MET A 37 13.18 -1.60 9.92
N ASN A 38 14.25 -2.04 10.59
CA ASN A 38 14.73 -1.37 11.79
C ASN A 38 15.05 0.10 11.55
N TRP A 39 15.46 0.48 10.34
CA TRP A 39 15.71 1.89 10.02
C TRP A 39 14.44 2.72 10.00
N TYR A 40 13.35 2.15 9.51
CA TYR A 40 12.05 2.80 9.54
C TYR A 40 11.54 2.92 10.98
N TYR A 41 11.62 1.84 11.77
CA TYR A 41 11.19 1.85 13.17
C TYR A 41 12.00 2.83 14.03
N ARG A 42 13.31 2.96 13.77
CA ARG A 42 14.21 3.92 14.42
C ARG A 42 14.13 5.34 13.84
N LYS A 43 13.27 5.58 12.85
CA LYS A 43 13.08 6.88 12.15
C LYS A 43 14.35 7.41 11.48
N ILE A 44 15.25 6.52 11.09
CA ILE A 44 16.46 6.83 10.31
C ILE A 44 16.07 7.09 8.85
N SER A 45 15.26 6.20 8.27
CA SER A 45 14.65 6.41 6.95
C SER A 45 13.17 6.73 7.10
N PRO A 46 12.67 7.82 6.51
CA PRO A 46 11.25 8.15 6.57
C PRO A 46 10.40 7.31 5.60
N ILE A 47 11.03 6.48 4.76
CA ILE A 47 10.37 5.75 3.69
C ILE A 47 10.27 4.28 4.06
N SER A 48 9.04 3.83 4.31
CA SER A 48 8.71 2.40 4.23
C SER A 48 8.70 2.01 2.76
N VAL A 49 9.34 0.88 2.47
CA VAL A 49 9.51 0.32 1.12
C VAL A 49 8.70 -0.96 0.93
N ASN A 50 7.76 -1.18 1.86
CA ASN A 50 6.67 -2.13 1.68
C ASN A 50 5.75 -1.64 0.57
N GLY A 51 5.00 -2.57 -0.01
CA GLY A 51 4.12 -2.28 -1.13
C GLY A 51 3.70 -3.56 -1.82
N PHE A 52 3.10 -3.43 -2.99
CA PHE A 52 2.66 -4.59 -3.76
C PHE A 52 2.91 -4.43 -5.26
N ASN A 53 2.93 -5.55 -5.96
CA ASN A 53 2.88 -5.62 -7.41
C ASN A 53 1.58 -6.33 -7.81
N PRO A 54 0.59 -5.61 -8.36
CA PRO A 54 -0.68 -6.21 -8.71
C PRO A 54 -0.59 -7.19 -9.88
N PHE A 55 0.33 -6.95 -10.83
CA PHE A 55 0.50 -7.78 -12.02
C PHE A 55 1.31 -9.05 -11.71
N GLY A 56 2.32 -8.93 -10.86
CA GLY A 56 3.12 -10.07 -10.38
C GLY A 56 2.48 -10.82 -9.21
N ARG A 57 1.37 -10.29 -8.66
CA ARG A 57 0.73 -10.78 -7.43
C ARG A 57 1.73 -10.96 -6.29
N GLN A 58 2.43 -9.88 -5.97
CA GLN A 58 3.47 -9.88 -4.94
C GLN A 58 3.13 -8.85 -3.87
N ILE A 59 3.31 -9.22 -2.61
CA ILE A 59 3.30 -8.30 -1.47
C ILE A 59 4.71 -8.24 -0.93
N PHE A 60 5.26 -7.05 -0.84
CA PHE A 60 6.65 -6.81 -0.46
C PHE A 60 6.74 -6.42 1.00
N TYR A 61 7.68 -7.03 1.72
CA TYR A 61 7.99 -6.71 3.11
C TYR A 61 9.50 -6.61 3.32
N GLY A 62 9.97 -5.74 4.21
CA GLY A 62 11.40 -5.62 4.49
C GLY A 62 11.95 -6.74 5.41
N ARG A 63 13.27 -6.87 5.42
CA ARG A 63 14.03 -7.69 6.38
C ARG A 63 13.92 -7.11 7.79
N ASN A 64 13.99 -7.98 8.78
CA ASN A 64 13.82 -7.70 10.21
C ASN A 64 12.46 -7.06 10.53
N SER A 65 11.49 -7.18 9.62
CA SER A 65 10.14 -6.66 9.84
C SER A 65 9.39 -7.50 10.88
N TYR A 66 8.39 -6.90 11.52
CA TYR A 66 7.50 -7.65 12.40
C TYR A 66 6.67 -8.66 11.60
N LEU A 67 6.33 -8.34 10.35
CA LEU A 67 5.71 -9.27 9.40
C LEU A 67 6.59 -10.49 9.10
N GLU A 68 7.89 -10.31 8.87
CA GLU A 68 8.82 -11.42 8.69
C GLU A 68 8.79 -12.35 9.90
N LYS A 69 8.87 -11.79 11.11
CA LYS A 69 8.83 -12.56 12.37
C LYS A 69 7.54 -13.39 12.51
N ILE A 70 6.40 -12.87 12.02
CA ILE A 70 5.13 -13.62 11.94
C ILE A 70 5.22 -14.75 10.91
N ILE A 71 5.72 -14.47 9.71
CA ILE A 71 5.83 -15.45 8.62
C ILE A 71 6.71 -16.64 9.04
N VAL A 72 7.88 -16.36 9.62
CA VAL A 72 8.82 -17.41 10.07
C VAL A 72 8.38 -18.06 11.39
N GLY A 73 7.46 -17.45 12.12
CA GLY A 73 6.95 -17.95 13.39
C GLY A 73 7.98 -17.86 14.52
N CYS A 74 8.61 -16.68 14.68
CA CYS A 74 9.62 -16.48 15.71
C CYS A 74 9.07 -16.72 17.13
N THR A 75 9.89 -17.32 17.99
CA THR A 75 9.56 -17.61 19.40
C THR A 75 10.11 -16.56 20.35
N ASP A 76 10.73 -15.50 19.85
CA ASP A 76 11.20 -14.40 20.67
C ASP A 76 10.02 -13.71 21.38
N PRO A 77 10.21 -13.26 22.63
CA PRO A 77 9.18 -12.53 23.35
C PRO A 77 8.75 -11.26 22.61
N ILE A 78 7.44 -10.98 22.58
CA ILE A 78 6.90 -9.70 22.09
C ILE A 78 6.88 -8.69 23.25
N GLY A 79 7.47 -7.52 23.05
CA GLY A 79 7.29 -6.39 23.97
C GLY A 79 5.93 -5.70 23.80
N ASP A 80 5.42 -5.08 24.87
CA ASP A 80 4.09 -4.43 24.89
C ASP A 80 3.89 -3.36 23.80
N VAL A 81 4.95 -2.64 23.39
CA VAL A 81 4.90 -1.62 22.32
C VAL A 81 5.04 -2.25 20.93
N GLU A 82 5.66 -3.42 20.86
CA GLU A 82 5.94 -4.09 19.58
C GLU A 82 4.67 -4.73 19.00
N ILE A 83 3.73 -5.16 19.86
CA ILE A 83 2.50 -5.82 19.41
C ILE A 83 1.71 -4.97 18.39
N ASP A 84 1.67 -3.65 18.58
CA ASP A 84 0.98 -2.75 17.65
C ASP A 84 1.65 -2.74 16.27
N TRP A 85 2.97 -2.88 16.21
CA TRP A 85 3.69 -3.00 14.93
C TRP A 85 3.45 -4.35 14.25
N TYR A 86 3.40 -5.45 15.00
CA TYR A 86 3.01 -6.75 14.46
C TYR A 86 1.60 -6.70 13.84
N LEU A 87 0.63 -6.14 14.56
CA LEU A 87 -0.74 -5.98 14.07
C LEU A 87 -0.77 -5.10 12.83
N TYR A 88 -0.08 -3.95 12.88
CA TYR A 88 0.01 -3.02 11.76
C TYR A 88 0.51 -3.69 10.48
N GLU A 89 1.65 -4.38 10.51
CA GLU A 89 2.22 -4.95 9.29
C GLU A 89 1.44 -6.17 8.78
N VAL A 90 0.84 -6.98 9.67
CA VAL A 90 -0.03 -8.09 9.25
C VAL A 90 -1.27 -7.56 8.55
N PHE A 91 -1.96 -6.56 9.13
CA PHE A 91 -3.15 -6.00 8.51
C PHE A 91 -2.82 -5.19 7.24
N PHE A 92 -1.64 -4.56 7.15
CA PHE A 92 -1.16 -3.98 5.89
C PHE A 92 -0.92 -5.03 4.80
N ALA A 93 -0.38 -6.21 5.13
CA ALA A 93 -0.27 -7.28 4.15
C ALA A 93 -1.65 -7.77 3.65
N VAL A 94 -2.66 -7.81 4.53
CA VAL A 94 -4.03 -8.13 4.11
C VAL A 94 -4.63 -7.02 3.25
N HIS A 95 -4.36 -5.75 3.58
CA HIS A 95 -4.75 -4.59 2.76
C HIS A 95 -4.16 -4.69 1.34
N ASP A 96 -2.86 -4.95 1.23
CA ASP A 96 -2.16 -5.14 -0.04
C ASP A 96 -2.70 -6.34 -0.83
N PHE A 97 -3.09 -7.42 -0.13
CA PHE A 97 -3.79 -8.53 -0.76
C PHE A 97 -5.15 -8.10 -1.36
N ILE A 98 -5.94 -7.28 -0.65
CA ILE A 98 -7.24 -6.80 -1.14
C ILE A 98 -7.08 -5.94 -2.39
N HIS A 99 -6.00 -5.15 -2.50
CA HIS A 99 -5.69 -4.46 -3.76
C HIS A 99 -5.54 -5.44 -4.92
N ILE A 100 -4.70 -6.46 -4.75
CA ILE A 100 -4.44 -7.49 -5.78
C ILE A 100 -5.75 -8.19 -6.17
N TRP A 101 -6.58 -8.53 -5.18
CA TRP A 101 -7.89 -9.14 -5.43
C TRP A 101 -8.84 -8.19 -6.18
N ALA A 102 -8.98 -6.94 -5.75
CA ALA A 102 -9.90 -5.99 -6.36
C ALA A 102 -9.52 -5.70 -7.81
N ILE A 103 -8.23 -5.56 -8.09
CA ILE A 103 -7.70 -5.41 -9.46
C ILE A 103 -8.08 -6.63 -10.29
N SER A 104 -7.82 -7.83 -9.78
CA SER A 104 -8.18 -9.10 -10.42
C SER A 104 -9.69 -9.23 -10.67
N ALA A 105 -10.53 -8.75 -9.74
CA ALA A 105 -11.98 -8.76 -9.85
C ALA A 105 -12.51 -7.77 -10.90
N LEU A 106 -11.83 -6.64 -11.09
CA LEU A 106 -12.22 -5.57 -12.02
C LEU A 106 -11.72 -5.78 -13.46
N LEU A 107 -10.56 -6.40 -13.67
CA LEU A 107 -10.00 -6.61 -15.01
C LEU A 107 -10.97 -7.24 -16.04
N PRO A 108 -11.85 -8.20 -15.68
CA PRO A 108 -12.85 -8.73 -16.61
C PRO A 108 -13.82 -7.69 -17.19
N PHE A 109 -14.06 -6.58 -16.47
CA PHE A 109 -14.89 -5.48 -16.97
C PHE A 109 -14.15 -4.62 -18.00
N PHE A 110 -12.81 -4.62 -17.99
CA PHE A 110 -11.97 -3.74 -18.81
C PHE A 110 -10.93 -4.57 -19.58
N PRO A 111 -11.36 -5.37 -20.58
CA PRO A 111 -10.49 -6.35 -21.23
C PRO A 111 -9.25 -5.73 -21.89
N LYS A 112 -9.34 -4.49 -22.38
CA LYS A 112 -8.21 -3.76 -22.98
C LYS A 112 -7.05 -3.54 -21.99
N CYS A 113 -7.34 -3.44 -20.70
CA CYS A 113 -6.33 -3.30 -19.65
C CYS A 113 -5.43 -4.54 -19.49
N THR A 114 -5.83 -5.68 -20.06
CA THR A 114 -5.03 -6.92 -20.03
C THR A 114 -4.12 -7.08 -21.24
N GLU A 115 -4.26 -6.24 -22.26
CA GLU A 115 -3.47 -6.36 -23.48
C GLU A 115 -2.02 -5.86 -23.25
N PRO A 116 -1.01 -6.42 -23.96
CA PRO A 116 0.39 -5.98 -23.82
C PRO A 116 0.62 -4.49 -24.07
N ARG A 117 -0.29 -3.83 -24.81
CA ARG A 117 -0.24 -2.41 -25.16
C ARG A 117 -1.16 -1.54 -24.30
N ALA A 118 -1.70 -2.05 -23.20
CA ALA A 118 -2.61 -1.30 -22.32
C ALA A 118 -2.04 0.05 -21.84
N PHE A 119 -0.72 0.20 -21.81
CA PHE A 119 -0.03 1.44 -21.40
C PHE A 119 0.29 2.39 -22.56
N GLU A 120 0.05 1.99 -23.81
CA GLU A 120 0.24 2.84 -24.99
C GLU A 120 -1.03 3.67 -25.29
N GLU A 121 -2.20 3.05 -25.11
CA GLU A 121 -3.51 3.63 -25.46
C GLU A 121 -4.13 4.46 -24.32
N SER A 122 -4.77 5.59 -24.67
CA SER A 122 -5.35 6.51 -23.67
C SER A 122 -6.51 5.92 -22.87
N ASP A 123 -7.39 5.16 -23.53
CA ASP A 123 -8.60 4.64 -22.89
C ASP A 123 -8.25 3.59 -21.83
N SER A 124 -7.33 2.67 -22.18
CA SER A 124 -6.79 1.64 -21.28
C SER A 124 -6.07 2.24 -20.07
N VAL A 125 -5.41 3.39 -20.25
CA VAL A 125 -4.76 4.13 -19.17
C VAL A 125 -5.76 4.70 -18.17
N ASP A 126 -6.87 5.29 -18.63
CA ASP A 126 -7.91 5.82 -17.75
C ASP A 126 -8.68 4.69 -17.04
N GLU A 127 -8.87 3.55 -17.71
CA GLU A 127 -9.43 2.34 -17.11
C GLU A 127 -8.52 1.76 -16.03
N LEU A 128 -7.20 1.65 -16.27
CA LEU A 128 -6.23 1.23 -15.26
C LEU A 128 -6.23 2.18 -14.05
N ALA A 129 -6.34 3.50 -14.29
CA ALA A 129 -6.42 4.49 -13.23
C ALA A 129 -7.67 4.31 -12.36
N TYR A 130 -8.81 4.04 -13.01
CA TYR A 130 -10.05 3.67 -12.34
C TYR A 130 -9.87 2.40 -11.49
N ILE A 131 -9.30 1.33 -12.08
CA ILE A 131 -9.09 0.04 -11.41
C ILE A 131 -8.25 0.20 -10.14
N LEU A 132 -7.14 0.94 -10.21
CA LEU A 132 -6.25 1.16 -9.07
C LEU A 132 -6.93 1.97 -7.97
N LEU A 133 -7.67 3.03 -8.33
CA LEU A 133 -8.35 3.84 -7.33
C LEU A 133 -9.48 3.07 -6.66
N MET A 134 -10.20 2.23 -7.41
CA MET A 134 -11.20 1.32 -6.84
C MET A 134 -10.56 0.24 -5.94
N SER A 135 -9.33 -0.20 -6.24
CA SER A 135 -8.62 -1.15 -5.39
C SER A 135 -8.30 -0.55 -4.01
N GLU A 136 -7.93 0.73 -3.96
CA GLU A 136 -7.76 1.47 -2.70
C GLU A 136 -9.07 1.61 -1.95
N VAL A 137 -10.15 2.03 -2.61
CA VAL A 137 -11.48 2.11 -1.97
C VAL A 137 -11.86 0.75 -1.37
N SER A 138 -11.58 -0.34 -2.09
CA SER A 138 -11.84 -1.69 -1.60
C SER A 138 -11.04 -2.05 -0.37
N ALA A 139 -9.73 -1.78 -0.39
CA ALA A 139 -8.85 -2.08 0.72
C ALA A 139 -9.22 -1.28 1.97
N VAL A 140 -9.50 0.02 1.82
CA VAL A 140 -9.93 0.91 2.92
C VAL A 140 -11.30 0.49 3.47
N VAL A 141 -12.32 0.30 2.62
CA VAL A 141 -13.68 -0.07 3.09
C VAL A 141 -13.66 -1.42 3.80
N ALA A 142 -13.03 -2.43 3.21
CA ALA A 142 -13.02 -3.77 3.81
C ALA A 142 -12.21 -3.83 5.10
N MET A 143 -10.97 -3.31 5.08
CA MET A 143 -10.08 -3.41 6.23
C MET A 143 -10.48 -2.46 7.32
N ASP A 144 -10.60 -1.18 7.01
CA ASP A 144 -10.77 -0.19 8.04
C ASP A 144 -12.21 -0.09 8.51
N TYR A 145 -13.16 0.03 7.59
CA TYR A 145 -14.55 0.30 7.97
C TYR A 145 -15.29 -0.98 8.37
N TRP A 146 -15.29 -2.01 7.54
CA TRP A 146 -16.10 -3.20 7.80
C TRP A 146 -15.47 -4.19 8.78
N MET A 147 -14.13 -4.23 8.88
CA MET A 147 -13.44 -5.16 9.79
C MET A 147 -12.84 -4.50 11.03
N LEU A 148 -11.90 -3.56 10.90
CA LEU A 148 -11.12 -3.06 12.04
C LEU A 148 -11.89 -2.05 12.89
N SER A 149 -12.76 -1.23 12.32
CA SER A 149 -13.53 -0.24 13.08
C SER A 149 -14.60 -0.84 14.00
N THR A 150 -14.96 -2.11 13.78
CA THR A 150 -16.03 -2.83 14.49
C THR A 150 -15.51 -3.71 15.62
N ILE A 151 -14.19 -3.84 15.77
CA ILE A 151 -13.54 -4.67 16.78
C ILE A 151 -12.66 -3.84 17.70
N ASN A 152 -12.49 -4.31 18.95
CA ASN A 152 -11.53 -3.74 19.87
C ASN A 152 -10.49 -4.79 20.29
N LEU A 153 -9.34 -4.78 19.61
CA LEU A 153 -8.28 -5.77 19.87
C LEU A 153 -7.71 -5.71 21.29
N SER A 154 -7.86 -4.61 22.02
CA SER A 154 -7.42 -4.57 23.43
C SER A 154 -8.20 -5.51 24.34
N ASP A 155 -9.42 -5.88 23.94
CA ASP A 155 -10.26 -6.78 24.74
C ASP A 155 -9.75 -8.22 24.64
N ASP A 156 -9.18 -8.60 23.49
CA ASP A 156 -8.60 -9.93 23.23
C ASP A 156 -7.10 -10.02 23.61
N LEU A 157 -6.35 -8.95 23.34
CA LEU A 157 -4.89 -8.92 23.43
C LEU A 157 -4.35 -8.12 24.62
N GLY A 158 -5.22 -7.49 25.41
CA GLY A 158 -4.87 -6.76 26.62
C GLY A 158 -4.83 -5.23 26.47
N PRO A 159 -4.88 -4.50 27.59
CA PRO A 159 -5.04 -3.04 27.60
C PRO A 159 -3.83 -2.26 27.07
N ALA A 160 -2.67 -2.90 26.94
CA ALA A 160 -1.47 -2.29 26.37
C ALA A 160 -1.58 -2.06 24.85
N VAL A 161 -2.42 -2.84 24.15
CA VAL A 161 -2.61 -2.76 22.69
C VAL A 161 -3.33 -1.48 22.32
N ARG A 162 -2.69 -0.64 21.49
CA ARG A 162 -3.23 0.65 21.02
C ARG A 162 -3.56 0.64 19.53
N PHE A 163 -3.29 -0.46 18.82
CA PHE A 163 -3.75 -0.64 17.45
C PHE A 163 -5.28 -0.54 17.40
N ARG A 164 -5.81 0.30 16.50
CA ARG A 164 -7.25 0.53 16.35
C ARG A 164 -7.70 0.37 14.91
N CYS A 165 -7.00 1.02 13.99
CA CYS A 165 -7.32 1.03 12.57
C CYS A 165 -6.03 1.11 11.76
N LEU A 166 -6.11 0.85 10.45
CA LEU A 166 -4.95 0.80 9.56
C LEU A 166 -4.72 2.15 8.87
N THR A 167 -5.66 2.56 8.00
CA THR A 167 -5.48 3.75 7.14
C THR A 167 -6.40 4.91 7.52
N THR A 168 -7.46 4.67 8.28
CA THR A 168 -8.39 5.71 8.75
C THR A 168 -8.49 5.74 10.28
N PRO A 169 -8.75 6.89 10.94
CA PRO A 169 -9.00 6.92 12.38
C PRO A 169 -10.48 6.68 12.73
N PHE A 170 -11.34 6.38 11.75
CA PHE A 170 -12.77 6.13 11.99
C PHE A 170 -12.97 4.93 12.93
N LYS A 171 -13.97 5.04 13.81
CA LYS A 171 -14.42 3.99 14.71
C LYS A 171 -15.93 3.87 14.67
N GLN A 172 -16.44 2.63 14.66
CA GLN A 172 -17.87 2.38 14.63
C GLN A 172 -18.59 3.01 15.83
N ASP A 173 -18.00 2.96 17.02
CA ASP A 173 -18.57 3.59 18.23
C ASP A 173 -18.71 5.12 18.12
N SER A 174 -17.99 5.76 17.20
CA SER A 174 -18.07 7.20 16.92
C SER A 174 -19.13 7.56 15.87
N ILE A 175 -19.93 6.60 15.38
CA ILE A 175 -20.99 6.84 14.39
C ILE A 175 -22.03 7.83 14.90
N CYS A 176 -22.36 7.82 16.20
CA CYS A 176 -23.33 8.74 16.79
C CYS A 176 -22.89 10.21 16.66
N ASP A 177 -21.60 10.48 16.84
CA ASP A 177 -21.06 11.83 16.65
C ASP A 177 -21.06 12.24 15.18
N THR A 178 -20.77 11.30 14.28
CA THR A 178 -20.81 11.53 12.84
C THR A 178 -22.24 11.82 12.35
N LYS A 179 -23.25 11.14 12.91
CA LYS A 179 -24.67 11.37 12.60
C LYS A 179 -25.18 12.75 13.03
N LYS A 180 -24.47 13.48 13.89
CA LYS A 180 -24.76 14.89 14.18
C LYS A 180 -24.48 15.80 12.97
N LEU A 181 -23.56 15.40 12.08
CA LEU A 181 -23.21 16.14 10.87
C LEU A 181 -24.06 15.72 9.67
N SER A 182 -24.31 14.41 9.53
CA SER A 182 -25.16 13.85 8.49
C SER A 182 -25.99 12.70 9.06
N ALA A 183 -27.28 12.95 9.30
CA ALA A 183 -28.17 12.00 9.97
C ALA A 183 -28.32 10.68 9.21
N GLU A 184 -28.20 10.72 7.89
CA GLU A 184 -28.33 9.58 6.98
C GLU A 184 -27.01 8.82 6.78
N PHE A 185 -25.90 9.31 7.34
CA PHE A 185 -24.61 8.66 7.20
C PHE A 185 -24.60 7.29 7.88
N ALA A 186 -24.25 6.27 7.10
CA ALA A 186 -24.06 4.89 7.51
C ALA A 186 -22.81 4.35 6.83
N VAL A 187 -22.06 3.52 7.54
CA VAL A 187 -20.85 2.86 7.01
C VAL A 187 -21.12 1.40 6.62
N GLU A 188 -22.30 0.91 7.00
CA GLU A 188 -22.76 -0.43 6.75
C GLU A 188 -23.37 -0.53 5.34
N GLY A 189 -22.92 -1.53 4.57
CA GLY A 189 -23.51 -1.90 3.29
C GLY A 189 -22.90 -1.21 2.06
N HIS A 190 -23.43 -1.60 0.89
CA HIS A 190 -22.87 -1.22 -0.42
C HIS A 190 -22.89 0.29 -0.68
N SER A 191 -23.88 1.02 -0.16
CA SER A 191 -24.02 2.46 -0.34
C SER A 191 -22.83 3.23 0.22
N PHE A 192 -22.21 2.75 1.31
CA PHE A 192 -21.01 3.37 1.86
C PHE A 192 -19.81 3.21 0.93
N PHE A 193 -19.65 2.04 0.32
CA PHE A 193 -18.60 1.79 -0.67
C PHE A 193 -18.71 2.75 -1.86
N GLU A 194 -19.92 2.93 -2.40
CA GLU A 194 -20.18 3.88 -3.48
C GLU A 194 -19.92 5.33 -3.05
N TRP A 195 -20.29 5.67 -1.82
CA TRP A 195 -20.06 6.99 -1.24
C TRP A 195 -18.56 7.31 -1.13
N LEU A 196 -17.76 6.36 -0.61
CA LEU A 196 -16.32 6.54 -0.50
C LEU A 196 -15.66 6.59 -1.88
N ALA A 197 -16.09 5.75 -2.82
CA ALA A 197 -15.64 5.78 -4.20
C ALA A 197 -15.87 7.16 -4.82
N LYS A 198 -17.09 7.71 -4.75
CA LYS A 198 -17.39 9.07 -5.25
C LYS A 198 -16.49 10.13 -4.60
N GLY A 199 -16.27 10.04 -3.29
CA GLY A 199 -15.34 10.93 -2.57
C GLY A 199 -13.90 10.82 -3.06
N TYR A 200 -13.43 9.62 -3.37
CA TYR A 200 -12.07 9.36 -3.84
C TYR A 200 -11.87 9.75 -5.32
N PHE A 201 -12.90 9.69 -6.16
CA PHE A 201 -12.81 10.14 -7.55
C PHE A 201 -13.00 11.65 -7.66
N ASP A 202 -14.09 12.18 -7.09
CA ASP A 202 -14.54 13.55 -7.35
C ASP A 202 -14.12 14.53 -6.25
N GLY A 203 -13.65 14.03 -5.10
CA GLY A 203 -13.38 14.84 -3.91
C GLY A 203 -14.64 15.29 -3.18
N VAL A 204 -15.81 14.85 -3.63
CA VAL A 204 -17.12 15.22 -3.08
C VAL A 204 -17.68 14.09 -2.23
N PHE A 205 -17.85 14.37 -0.95
CA PHE A 205 -18.42 13.45 0.03
C PHE A 205 -19.85 13.88 0.33
N LEU A 206 -20.81 13.18 -0.27
CA LEU A 206 -22.23 13.55 -0.22
C LEU A 206 -22.76 13.56 1.23
N GLY A 207 -23.59 14.54 1.57
CA GLY A 207 -24.06 14.80 2.93
C GLY A 207 -23.07 15.60 3.80
N PHE A 208 -21.89 15.95 3.28
CA PHE A 208 -20.90 16.79 3.95
C PHE A 208 -20.45 17.98 3.09
N GLU A 209 -21.23 18.32 2.06
CA GLU A 209 -21.00 19.49 1.21
C GLU A 209 -21.28 20.78 1.98
N GLY A 210 -20.43 21.79 1.78
CA GLY A 210 -20.63 23.11 2.40
C GLY A 210 -20.40 23.14 3.92
N ILE A 211 -20.07 22.02 4.57
CA ILE A 211 -19.64 22.03 5.96
C ILE A 211 -18.26 22.69 6.03
N ASP A 212 -18.12 23.67 6.92
CA ASP A 212 -16.84 24.31 7.19
C ASP A 212 -15.82 23.27 7.66
N VAL A 213 -14.69 23.20 6.97
CA VAL A 213 -13.57 22.30 7.28
C VAL A 213 -13.02 22.56 8.68
N SER A 214 -13.17 23.78 9.20
CA SER A 214 -12.81 24.11 10.59
C SER A 214 -13.64 23.30 11.59
N LEU A 215 -14.94 23.16 11.36
CA LEU A 215 -15.86 22.36 12.19
C LEU A 215 -15.62 20.85 12.03
N LEU A 216 -15.20 20.41 10.83
CA LEU A 216 -14.83 19.02 10.57
C LEU A 216 -13.55 18.60 11.29
N ARG A 217 -12.63 19.53 11.55
CA ARG A 217 -11.36 19.20 12.23
C ARG A 217 -11.60 18.67 13.65
N ASP A 218 -12.63 19.17 14.32
CA ASP A 218 -12.94 18.82 15.70
C ASP A 218 -14.00 17.71 15.79
N LEU A 219 -14.95 17.65 14.86
CA LEU A 219 -16.08 16.70 14.89
C LEU A 219 -15.90 15.46 14.00
N ALA A 220 -15.10 15.54 12.94
CA ALA A 220 -14.90 14.45 11.98
C ALA A 220 -13.47 14.46 11.37
N PRO A 221 -12.41 14.33 12.20
CA PRO A 221 -11.03 14.33 11.72
C PRO A 221 -10.76 13.20 10.71
N TRP A 222 -11.52 12.10 10.79
CA TRP A 222 -11.46 11.01 9.83
C TRP A 222 -11.83 11.47 8.41
N LEU A 223 -12.90 12.26 8.23
CA LEU A 223 -13.34 12.74 6.92
C LEU A 223 -12.31 13.69 6.29
N VAL A 224 -11.65 14.51 7.10
CA VAL A 224 -10.53 15.34 6.65
C VAL A 224 -9.37 14.47 6.15
N LYS A 225 -9.11 13.34 6.81
CA LYS A 225 -8.13 12.36 6.36
C LYS A 225 -8.57 11.71 5.04
N GLU A 226 -9.80 11.24 4.91
CA GLU A 226 -10.32 10.62 3.68
C GLU A 226 -10.18 11.55 2.47
N ARG A 227 -10.52 12.84 2.62
CA ARG A 227 -10.32 13.85 1.57
C ARG A 227 -8.86 13.95 1.13
N ARG A 228 -7.93 13.94 2.09
CA ARG A 228 -6.48 14.00 1.80
C ARG A 228 -5.99 12.71 1.15
N VAL A 229 -6.42 11.55 1.64
CA VAL A 229 -6.07 10.25 1.08
C VAL A 229 -6.54 10.17 -0.37
N GLY A 230 -7.80 10.53 -0.68
CA GLY A 230 -8.27 10.59 -2.06
C GLY A 230 -7.40 11.46 -2.97
N VAL A 231 -6.99 12.66 -2.53
CA VAL A 231 -6.06 13.52 -3.30
C VAL A 231 -4.70 12.86 -3.50
N SER A 232 -4.12 12.30 -2.43
CA SER A 232 -2.82 11.63 -2.47
C SER A 232 -2.84 10.41 -3.38
N GLN A 233 -3.89 9.60 -3.32
CA GLN A 233 -4.05 8.38 -4.12
C GLN A 233 -4.25 8.70 -5.60
N ARG A 234 -5.09 9.69 -5.94
CA ARG A 234 -5.19 10.18 -7.33
C ARG A 234 -3.83 10.65 -7.85
N SER A 235 -3.06 11.38 -7.05
CA SER A 235 -1.73 11.85 -7.44
C SER A 235 -0.73 10.70 -7.63
N LEU A 236 -0.73 9.70 -6.74
CA LEU A 236 0.13 8.54 -6.80
C LEU A 236 -0.17 7.68 -8.04
N ILE A 237 -1.45 7.39 -8.28
CA ILE A 237 -1.93 6.60 -9.42
C ILE A 237 -1.59 7.30 -10.74
N LYS A 238 -1.86 8.61 -10.85
CA LYS A 238 -1.46 9.39 -12.04
C LYS A 238 0.04 9.28 -12.28
N ALA A 239 0.86 9.46 -11.24
CA ALA A 239 2.31 9.36 -11.35
C ALA A 239 2.77 7.95 -11.77
N TRP A 240 2.18 6.90 -11.20
CA TRP A 240 2.51 5.52 -11.52
C TRP A 240 2.15 5.20 -12.97
N ILE A 241 0.94 5.53 -13.41
CA ILE A 241 0.53 5.25 -14.79
C ILE A 241 1.36 6.06 -15.78
N SER A 242 1.62 7.35 -15.52
CA SER A 242 2.54 8.13 -16.35
C SER A 242 3.91 7.46 -16.48
N TYR A 243 4.41 6.87 -15.38
CA TYR A 243 5.66 6.10 -15.41
C TYR A 243 5.55 4.85 -16.29
N LEU A 244 4.48 4.05 -16.15
CA LEU A 244 4.26 2.86 -16.98
C LEU A 244 4.11 3.19 -18.48
N ARG A 245 3.45 4.31 -18.82
CA ARG A 245 3.33 4.78 -20.21
C ARG A 245 4.68 5.16 -20.80
N LEU A 246 5.52 5.85 -20.02
CA LEU A 246 6.88 6.19 -20.44
C LEU A 246 7.70 4.93 -20.73
N LEU A 247 7.60 3.92 -19.86
CA LEU A 247 8.23 2.61 -20.08
C LEU A 247 7.71 1.88 -21.32
N ALA A 248 6.44 2.10 -21.70
CA ALA A 248 5.85 1.56 -22.92
C ALA A 248 6.14 2.40 -24.18
N GLY A 249 6.89 3.50 -24.07
CA GLY A 249 7.19 4.40 -25.21
C GLY A 249 6.02 5.31 -25.62
N GLY A 250 4.98 5.43 -24.80
CA GLY A 250 3.85 6.32 -25.02
C GLY A 250 4.16 7.79 -24.72
N SER A 251 3.39 8.71 -25.31
CA SER A 251 3.45 10.16 -25.02
C SER A 251 2.38 10.60 -24.00
N GLY A 252 2.70 11.63 -23.21
CA GLY A 252 1.92 12.04 -22.04
C GLY A 252 0.65 12.84 -22.38
N ASN A 253 -0.49 12.17 -22.31
CA ASN A 253 -1.77 12.83 -22.04
C ASN A 253 -2.05 12.79 -20.53
N GLU A 254 -2.82 13.75 -20.04
CA GLU A 254 -3.32 13.72 -18.66
C GLU A 254 -4.23 12.51 -18.46
N VAL A 255 -3.99 11.73 -17.41
CA VAL A 255 -4.85 10.61 -17.00
C VAL A 255 -6.11 11.18 -16.38
N THR A 256 -7.28 10.78 -16.89
CA THR A 256 -8.57 11.28 -16.43
C THR A 256 -9.25 10.23 -15.55
N LEU A 257 -9.54 10.62 -14.31
CA LEU A 257 -10.24 9.78 -13.34
C LEU A 257 -11.71 10.19 -13.31
N ILE A 258 -12.56 9.45 -14.01
CA ILE A 258 -14.01 9.71 -14.07
C ILE A 258 -14.75 8.47 -13.61
N LEU A 259 -15.70 8.61 -12.68
CA LEU A 259 -16.52 7.48 -12.24
C LEU A 259 -17.74 7.20 -13.15
N ASN A 260 -18.25 8.23 -13.82
CA ASN A 260 -19.64 8.30 -14.30
C ASN A 260 -19.98 7.49 -15.58
N SER A 261 -19.11 6.60 -16.06
CA SER A 261 -19.48 5.73 -17.18
C SER A 261 -20.32 4.54 -16.71
N HIS A 262 -21.24 4.07 -17.55
CA HIS A 262 -22.12 2.95 -17.22
C HIS A 262 -21.33 1.69 -16.80
N GLN A 263 -20.30 1.34 -17.56
CA GLN A 263 -19.40 0.21 -17.29
C GLN A 263 -18.64 0.36 -15.97
N ARG A 264 -18.17 1.57 -15.62
CA ARG A 264 -17.49 1.84 -14.34
C ARG A 264 -18.45 1.75 -13.16
N ILE A 265 -19.70 2.21 -13.32
CA ILE A 265 -20.72 2.05 -12.28
C ILE A 265 -21.09 0.58 -12.09
N GLU A 266 -21.25 -0.17 -13.18
CA GLU A 266 -21.52 -1.61 -13.13
C GLU A 266 -20.39 -2.37 -12.43
N ALA A 267 -19.13 -2.11 -12.81
CA ALA A 267 -17.96 -2.73 -12.20
C ALA A 267 -17.84 -2.38 -10.70
N MET A 268 -18.13 -1.13 -10.32
CA MET A 268 -18.15 -0.69 -8.92
C MET A 268 -19.21 -1.46 -8.11
N HIS A 269 -20.44 -1.59 -8.62
CA HIS A 269 -21.50 -2.30 -7.90
C HIS A 269 -21.20 -3.80 -7.76
N ALA A 270 -20.66 -4.42 -8.81
CA ALA A 270 -20.24 -5.83 -8.76
C ALA A 270 -19.14 -6.03 -7.71
N LEU A 271 -18.13 -5.17 -7.70
CA LEU A 271 -17.04 -5.20 -6.72
C LEU A 271 -17.55 -4.99 -5.30
N ALA A 272 -18.43 -4.01 -5.07
CA ALA A 272 -19.03 -3.74 -3.77
C ALA A 272 -19.83 -4.95 -3.24
N GLY A 273 -20.60 -5.61 -4.12
CA GLY A 273 -21.38 -6.80 -3.78
C GLY A 273 -20.50 -8.00 -3.43
N GLU A 274 -19.46 -8.28 -4.23
CA GLU A 274 -18.49 -9.34 -3.93
C GLU A 274 -17.78 -9.05 -2.60
N LEU A 275 -17.30 -7.83 -2.38
CA LEU A 275 -16.55 -7.46 -1.17
C LEU A 275 -17.43 -7.52 0.10
N TRP A 276 -18.67 -7.04 0.04
CA TRP A 276 -19.60 -7.10 1.17
C TRP A 276 -20.01 -8.52 1.53
N SER A 277 -20.12 -9.42 0.54
CA SER A 277 -20.38 -10.84 0.83
C SER A 277 -19.28 -11.50 1.68
N ILE A 278 -18.09 -10.90 1.71
CA ILE A 278 -16.90 -11.41 2.39
C ILE A 278 -16.67 -10.71 3.72
N PHE A 279 -16.83 -9.38 3.77
CA PHE A 279 -16.52 -8.55 4.94
C PHE A 279 -17.73 -7.99 5.69
N GLY A 280 -18.93 -8.07 5.12
CA GLY A 280 -20.18 -7.60 5.76
C GLY A 280 -20.68 -8.55 6.86
N GLU A 281 -21.87 -8.25 7.40
CA GLU A 281 -22.43 -8.92 8.60
C GLU A 281 -22.57 -10.45 8.50
N ALA A 282 -22.74 -10.99 7.28
CA ALA A 282 -22.86 -12.43 7.03
C ALA A 282 -21.56 -13.09 6.55
N GLY A 283 -20.54 -12.28 6.23
CA GLY A 283 -19.29 -12.72 5.62
C GLY A 283 -18.29 -13.20 6.66
N GLY A 284 -18.20 -14.51 6.87
CA GLY A 284 -17.05 -15.10 7.52
C GLY A 284 -15.88 -15.11 6.54
N ALA A 285 -15.15 -13.99 6.42
CA ALA A 285 -14.13 -13.72 5.40
C ALA A 285 -13.12 -14.87 5.17
N SER A 286 -13.49 -15.89 4.40
CA SER A 286 -12.73 -17.15 4.33
C SER A 286 -11.88 -17.29 3.08
N ALA A 287 -12.22 -16.58 2.00
CA ALA A 287 -11.47 -16.61 0.74
C ALA A 287 -11.79 -15.40 -0.14
N LEU A 288 -10.77 -14.95 -0.87
CA LEU A 288 -10.86 -13.96 -1.94
C LEU A 288 -10.18 -14.60 -3.18
N PRO A 289 -10.90 -15.44 -3.94
CA PRO A 289 -10.28 -16.16 -5.06
C PRO A 289 -9.84 -15.16 -6.14
N LEU A 290 -8.57 -15.25 -6.54
CA LEU A 290 -8.04 -14.43 -7.63
C LEU A 290 -8.51 -14.95 -8.98
N LYS A 291 -9.10 -14.08 -9.80
CA LYS A 291 -9.38 -14.31 -11.22
C LYS A 291 -8.06 -14.22 -12.01
N SER A 292 -7.85 -15.07 -13.02
CA SER A 292 -6.56 -15.27 -13.72
C SER A 292 -5.79 -13.97 -14.01
N ALA A 293 -4.50 -13.93 -13.68
CA ALA A 293 -3.63 -12.79 -14.00
C ALA A 293 -2.85 -13.07 -15.28
N GLN A 294 -2.65 -12.02 -16.06
CA GLN A 294 -1.57 -11.97 -17.03
C GLN A 294 -0.46 -11.12 -16.42
N GLU A 295 0.76 -11.66 -16.44
CA GLU A 295 1.94 -10.89 -16.08
C GLU A 295 2.15 -9.80 -17.13
N VAL A 296 2.18 -8.55 -16.68
CA VAL A 296 2.55 -7.41 -17.53
C VAL A 296 4.07 -7.31 -17.53
N TYR A 297 4.67 -7.50 -18.70
CA TYR A 297 6.11 -7.37 -18.92
C TYR A 297 6.41 -5.99 -19.51
N LEU A 298 7.24 -5.18 -18.82
CA LEU A 298 7.77 -3.95 -19.39
C LEU A 298 9.23 -4.14 -19.86
N PRO A 299 9.60 -3.62 -21.05
CA PRO A 299 10.95 -3.71 -21.58
C PRO A 299 11.95 -2.88 -20.74
N THR A 300 13.18 -3.39 -20.62
CA THR A 300 14.17 -2.94 -19.61
C THR A 300 15.27 -2.01 -20.12
N SER A 301 15.24 -1.57 -21.38
CA SER A 301 16.34 -0.78 -21.94
C SER A 301 15.93 0.68 -22.15
N SER A 302 16.65 1.60 -21.48
CA SER A 302 16.79 3.05 -21.73
C SER A 302 15.70 4.04 -21.30
N PHE A 303 15.00 3.82 -20.18
CA PHE A 303 13.95 4.75 -19.73
C PHE A 303 14.33 5.60 -18.51
N PRO A 304 13.71 6.78 -18.33
CA PRO A 304 13.87 7.57 -17.10
C PRO A 304 13.50 6.73 -15.88
N VAL A 305 14.27 6.85 -14.80
CA VAL A 305 14.10 6.05 -13.60
C VAL A 305 13.27 6.80 -12.57
N ASP A 306 12.18 6.19 -12.09
CA ASP A 306 11.43 6.68 -10.94
C ASP A 306 11.61 5.74 -9.75
N PHE A 307 12.48 6.14 -8.82
CA PHE A 307 12.82 5.37 -7.61
C PHE A 307 11.64 5.17 -6.65
N ARG A 308 10.45 5.70 -6.94
CA ARG A 308 9.22 5.33 -6.21
C ARG A 308 8.68 3.97 -6.61
N PHE A 309 8.94 3.53 -7.84
CA PHE A 309 8.19 2.43 -8.47
C PHE A 309 9.05 1.27 -8.95
N ILE A 310 10.38 1.39 -8.86
CA ILE A 310 11.32 0.37 -9.29
C ILE A 310 12.04 -0.29 -8.12
N ASP A 311 12.46 -1.54 -8.26
CA ASP A 311 13.40 -2.18 -7.35
C ASP A 311 14.85 -2.00 -7.84
N LEU A 312 15.66 -1.20 -7.13
CA LEU A 312 17.08 -1.01 -7.45
C LEU A 312 17.89 -2.31 -7.46
N THR A 313 17.45 -3.35 -6.75
CA THR A 313 18.16 -4.65 -6.69
C THR A 313 17.99 -5.46 -7.98
N ARG A 314 17.21 -4.97 -8.95
CA ARG A 314 16.88 -5.66 -10.18
C ARG A 314 17.30 -4.91 -11.44
N ILE A 315 17.86 -3.71 -11.29
CA ILE A 315 18.24 -2.85 -12.42
C ILE A 315 19.75 -2.67 -12.44
N ASP A 316 20.34 -2.80 -13.64
CA ASP A 316 21.74 -2.46 -13.87
C ASP A 316 21.83 -0.94 -14.08
N LEU A 317 22.04 -0.21 -12.99
CA LEU A 317 22.19 1.25 -13.00
C LEU A 317 23.67 1.61 -12.88
N ASP A 318 24.17 2.35 -13.87
CA ASP A 318 25.46 3.03 -13.73
C ASP A 318 25.25 4.31 -12.91
N PHE A 319 25.49 4.20 -11.59
CA PHE A 319 25.40 5.34 -10.66
C PHE A 319 26.30 6.53 -11.05
N ALA A 320 27.34 6.33 -11.87
CA ALA A 320 28.17 7.43 -12.34
C ALA A 320 27.47 8.29 -13.41
N THR A 321 26.46 7.75 -14.08
CA THR A 321 25.70 8.44 -15.14
C THR A 321 24.39 9.07 -14.67
N LEU A 322 23.96 8.77 -13.44
CA LEU A 322 22.80 9.40 -12.83
C LEU A 322 23.12 10.87 -12.49
N THR A 323 22.57 11.81 -13.27
CA THR A 323 22.63 13.25 -12.95
C THR A 323 21.64 13.57 -11.82
N HIS A 324 22.07 13.35 -10.57
CA HIS A 324 21.25 13.55 -9.38
C HIS A 324 20.84 15.02 -9.13
N SER A 325 21.46 15.97 -9.83
CA SER A 325 21.05 17.38 -9.85
C SER A 325 19.59 17.57 -10.26
N ASP A 326 19.07 16.64 -11.05
CA ASP A 326 17.74 16.71 -11.65
C ASP A 326 16.67 16.06 -10.75
N LEU A 327 17.08 15.35 -9.70
CA LEU A 327 16.17 14.76 -8.72
C LEU A 327 15.72 15.80 -7.69
N SER A 328 14.41 15.87 -7.46
CA SER A 328 13.87 16.54 -6.28
C SER A 328 14.36 15.84 -5.00
N THR A 329 14.38 16.55 -3.87
CA THR A 329 14.74 15.97 -2.55
C THR A 329 13.92 14.72 -2.25
N LYS A 330 12.63 14.71 -2.62
CA LYS A 330 11.75 13.55 -2.43
C LYS A 330 12.19 12.36 -3.28
N GLN A 331 12.46 12.56 -4.57
CA GLN A 331 12.97 11.49 -5.45
C GLN A 331 14.33 10.97 -5.01
N PHE A 332 15.22 11.86 -4.56
CA PHE A 332 16.50 11.47 -3.99
C PHE A 332 16.34 10.68 -2.69
N GLY A 333 15.35 11.02 -1.85
CA GLY A 333 15.00 10.24 -0.66
C GLY A 333 14.63 8.79 -1.00
N TYR A 334 13.77 8.58 -2.01
CA TYR A 334 13.44 7.23 -2.48
C TYR A 334 14.66 6.50 -3.06
N PHE A 335 15.46 7.19 -3.85
CA PHE A 335 16.73 6.65 -4.34
C PHE A 335 17.62 6.20 -3.18
N ALA A 336 17.84 7.07 -2.20
CA ALA A 336 18.69 6.79 -1.05
C ALA A 336 18.16 5.59 -0.27
N ALA A 337 16.85 5.56 0.05
CA ALA A 337 16.20 4.46 0.76
C ALA A 337 16.24 3.12 0.02
N GLN A 338 16.33 3.13 -1.31
CA GLN A 338 16.58 1.93 -2.08
C GLN A 338 18.06 1.60 -2.23
N TYR A 339 18.93 2.61 -2.34
CA TYR A 339 20.36 2.39 -2.50
C TYR A 339 20.94 1.65 -1.30
N ILE A 340 20.47 2.02 -0.10
CA ILE A 340 20.80 1.31 1.14
C ILE A 340 20.38 -0.16 1.10
N SER A 341 19.33 -0.52 0.37
CA SER A 341 18.94 -1.93 0.23
C SER A 341 19.97 -2.80 -0.49
N LEU A 342 20.95 -2.20 -1.14
CA LEU A 342 21.98 -2.91 -1.89
C LEU A 342 23.11 -3.44 -0.99
N PHE A 343 23.09 -3.16 0.30
CA PHE A 343 24.16 -3.52 1.24
C PHE A 343 23.67 -4.54 2.29
N ASP A 344 24.59 -5.37 2.78
CA ASP A 344 24.32 -6.32 3.85
C ASP A 344 24.73 -5.71 5.19
N TYR A 345 23.76 -5.57 6.08
CA TYR A 345 23.96 -4.96 7.39
C TYR A 345 24.01 -6.09 8.41
N ASN A 346 25.16 -6.21 9.06
CA ASN A 346 25.26 -6.98 10.29
C ASN A 346 24.76 -6.10 11.44
N ASP A 347 24.26 -6.71 12.51
CA ASP A 347 23.69 -6.02 13.68
C ASP A 347 24.65 -5.03 14.38
N GLU A 348 25.94 -5.05 14.04
CA GLU A 348 27.00 -4.19 14.58
C GLU A 348 27.18 -2.85 13.84
N TYR A 349 26.51 -2.64 12.70
CA TYR A 349 26.65 -1.37 11.96
C TYR A 349 25.73 -0.29 12.55
N GLU A 350 26.27 0.53 13.45
CA GLU A 350 25.58 1.72 13.95
C GLU A 350 25.62 2.84 12.90
N PHE A 351 24.44 3.23 12.45
CA PHE A 351 24.25 4.29 11.47
C PHE A 351 23.55 5.50 12.10
N ASP A 352 24.05 6.71 11.83
CA ASP A 352 23.48 7.97 12.30
C ASP A 352 22.38 8.48 11.35
N ALA A 353 21.18 8.67 11.87
CA ALA A 353 20.06 9.30 11.14
C ALA A 353 20.40 10.70 10.62
N VAL A 354 21.27 11.42 11.33
CA VAL A 354 21.71 12.78 10.95
C VAL A 354 22.46 12.72 9.62
N ASP A 355 23.40 11.80 9.46
CA ASP A 355 24.17 11.68 8.23
C ASP A 355 23.30 11.26 7.04
N PHE A 356 22.28 10.41 7.25
CA PHE A 356 21.29 10.08 6.22
C PHE A 356 20.52 11.32 5.77
N ASP A 357 19.97 12.05 6.73
CA ASP A 357 19.11 13.19 6.48
C ASP A 357 19.90 14.34 5.84
N GLU A 358 21.15 14.56 6.26
CA GLU A 358 22.06 15.49 5.60
C GLU A 358 22.37 15.06 4.16
N ALA A 359 22.61 13.77 3.91
CA ALA A 359 22.81 13.26 2.55
C ALA A 359 21.56 13.47 1.67
N VAL A 360 20.36 13.22 2.21
CA VAL A 360 19.09 13.39 1.48
C VAL A 360 18.77 14.86 1.23
N ARG A 361 18.88 15.73 2.24
CA ARG A 361 18.65 17.19 2.12
C ARG A 361 19.66 17.83 1.18
N GLY A 362 20.93 17.45 1.30
CA GLY A 362 22.01 17.91 0.44
C GLY A 362 22.00 17.28 -0.95
N ARG A 363 21.17 16.24 -1.18
CA ARG A 363 21.17 15.41 -2.40
C ARG A 363 22.58 14.94 -2.77
N SER A 364 23.36 14.59 -1.75
CA SER A 364 24.79 14.33 -1.88
C SER A 364 25.08 12.84 -1.92
N MET A 365 25.40 12.34 -3.12
CA MET A 365 25.86 10.96 -3.30
C MET A 365 27.14 10.67 -2.54
N GLN A 366 28.05 11.64 -2.41
CA GLN A 366 29.26 11.46 -1.63
C GLN A 366 28.96 11.31 -0.14
N ALA A 367 28.01 12.07 0.39
CA ALA A 367 27.55 11.88 1.76
C ALA A 367 26.90 10.50 1.92
N LEU A 368 26.02 10.11 0.99
CA LEU A 368 25.41 8.79 0.97
C LEU A 368 26.44 7.66 0.88
N PHE A 369 27.48 7.78 0.05
CA PHE A 369 28.53 6.77 -0.07
C PHE A 369 29.43 6.70 1.16
N ARG A 370 29.73 7.85 1.80
CA ARG A 370 30.49 7.87 3.06
C ARG A 370 29.73 7.17 4.17
N VAL A 371 28.43 7.43 4.22
CA VAL A 371 27.50 6.77 5.13
C VAL A 371 27.55 5.24 5.02
N PHE A 372 27.89 4.66 3.86
CA PHE A 372 27.98 3.20 3.67
C PHE A 372 29.40 2.71 3.39
N GLY A 373 30.41 3.55 3.64
CA GLY A 373 31.80 3.20 3.43
C GLY A 373 32.22 2.04 4.34
N GLY A 374 32.45 0.87 3.76
CA GLY A 374 32.87 -0.34 4.49
C GLY A 374 31.79 -1.40 4.68
N VAL A 375 30.55 -1.15 4.24
CA VAL A 375 29.49 -2.17 4.25
C VAL A 375 29.59 -3.03 2.98
N LYS A 376 29.47 -4.35 3.12
CA LYS A 376 29.57 -5.28 2.00
C LYS A 376 28.35 -5.12 1.07
N PRO A 377 28.54 -4.84 -0.24
CA PRO A 377 27.45 -4.88 -1.20
C PRO A 377 26.87 -6.30 -1.30
N ARG A 378 25.55 -6.41 -1.40
CA ARG A 378 24.87 -7.70 -1.61
C ARG A 378 25.15 -8.23 -3.01
N ALA A 379 25.07 -9.55 -3.14
CA ALA A 379 24.98 -10.18 -4.45
C ALA A 379 23.62 -9.79 -5.08
N ILE A 380 23.67 -8.90 -6.06
CA ILE A 380 22.48 -8.45 -6.79
C ILE A 380 22.11 -9.52 -7.80
N ASN A 381 20.93 -10.12 -7.68
CA ASN A 381 20.40 -11.03 -8.69
C ASN A 381 19.91 -10.22 -9.89
N ARG A 382 20.82 -9.97 -10.83
CA ARG A 382 20.60 -9.23 -12.08
C ARG A 382 19.74 -10.05 -13.05
N ASN A 383 18.49 -10.30 -12.68
CA ASN A 383 17.48 -10.74 -13.63
C ASN A 383 17.09 -9.56 -14.53
N LYS A 384 16.90 -9.81 -15.82
CA LYS A 384 16.60 -8.80 -16.85
C LYS A 384 15.18 -8.22 -16.76
N HIS A 385 14.53 -8.21 -15.60
CA HIS A 385 13.15 -7.78 -15.45
C HIS A 385 13.03 -6.71 -14.36
N VAL A 386 12.45 -5.56 -14.72
CA VAL A 386 12.11 -4.50 -13.75
C VAL A 386 10.93 -5.01 -12.92
N HIS A 387 11.16 -5.22 -11.63
CA HIS A 387 10.06 -5.42 -10.69
C HIS A 387 9.45 -4.06 -10.40
N LEU A 388 8.25 -3.83 -10.93
CA LEU A 388 7.44 -2.67 -10.61
C LEU A 388 6.76 -2.88 -9.27
N PHE A 389 6.65 -1.84 -8.48
CA PHE A 389 5.88 -1.88 -7.24
C PHE A 389 5.11 -0.57 -7.04
N LEU A 390 3.96 -0.68 -6.39
CA LEU A 390 3.21 0.44 -5.85
C LEU A 390 3.57 0.58 -4.36
N PRO A 391 4.18 1.70 -3.93
CA PRO A 391 4.45 1.94 -2.52
C PRO A 391 3.16 2.20 -1.75
N ASN A 392 3.13 1.76 -0.49
CA ASN A 392 2.04 2.04 0.45
C ASN A 392 2.05 3.50 0.95
#